data_AF-A0A963IJI7-F1
#
_entry.id   AF-A0A963IJI7-F1
#
_cell.length_a   1.000
_cell.length_b   1.000
_cell.length_c   1.000
_cell.angle_alpha   90.00
_cell.angle_beta   90.00
_cell.angle_gamma   90.00
#
_symmetry.space_group_name_H-M   'P 1'
#
loop_
_entity.id
_entity.type
_entity.pdbx_description
1 polymer ?
#
loop_
_entity_poly.entity_id
_entity_poly.type
_entity_poly.pdbx_seq_one_letter_code
_entity_poly.pdbx_strand_id
1 'polypeptide(L)'
;ALLTACELLSDVALGLVRKHMHGAQPALAESPWHLLVELSGGDDDQSRRQALEAFLAEALESGTISDAVLAQSGEQARRLWALRENIGEAQKIEGLSVKHDVSVPISRIPEFIERAGQALALAFPDIRIVAFGHIGDGNLHYNQSKPLAGENGVFIAAQPAVNRIVHDLVHELGGSISAEHGIGQLKRDELRRYKSAVEIEMMRSIKRTLDPQGLMNPGKVL
;
A
#
# COMPACT_ATOMS: atom_id res chain seq x y z
N ALA A 1 -18.49 -7.54 -17.55
CA ALA A 1 -17.16 -7.47 -16.93
C ALA A 1 -17.28 -6.95 -15.50
N LEU A 2 -16.51 -7.51 -14.55
CA LEU A 2 -16.37 -6.98 -13.19
C LEU A 2 -14.94 -6.50 -13.00
N LEU A 3 -14.76 -5.33 -12.38
CA LEU A 3 -13.46 -4.88 -11.91
C LEU A 3 -13.03 -5.78 -10.74
N THR A 4 -11.94 -6.53 -10.91
CA THR A 4 -11.45 -7.48 -9.88
C THR A 4 -10.14 -7.06 -9.24
N ALA A 5 -9.36 -6.18 -9.87
CA ALA A 5 -8.21 -5.56 -9.24
C ALA A 5 -8.03 -4.11 -9.73
N CYS A 6 -7.58 -3.24 -8.84
CA CYS A 6 -7.16 -1.89 -9.14
C CYS A 6 -6.05 -1.52 -8.15
N GLU A 7 -4.80 -1.59 -8.62
CA GLU A 7 -3.63 -1.35 -7.80
C GLU A 7 -2.98 -0.02 -8.17
N LEU A 8 -2.69 0.81 -7.17
CA LEU A 8 -1.85 1.99 -7.33
C LEU A 8 -0.39 1.60 -7.10
N LEU A 9 0.51 2.09 -7.96
CA LEU A 9 1.94 1.84 -7.90
C LEU A 9 2.69 3.15 -8.09
N SER A 10 3.52 3.55 -7.12
CA SER A 10 4.47 4.65 -7.34
C SER A 10 5.61 4.21 -8.26
N ASP A 11 6.14 5.12 -9.08
CA ASP A 11 7.33 4.79 -9.89
C ASP A 11 8.56 4.51 -9.02
N VAL A 12 8.61 5.07 -7.82
CA VAL A 12 9.63 4.70 -6.83
C VAL A 12 9.57 3.20 -6.52
N ALA A 13 8.37 2.63 -6.32
CA ALA A 13 8.20 1.20 -6.07
C ALA A 13 8.58 0.35 -7.29
N LEU A 14 8.14 0.74 -8.49
CA LEU A 14 8.51 0.06 -9.73
C LEU A 14 10.00 0.17 -10.05
N GLY A 15 10.62 1.29 -9.69
CA GLY A 15 12.07 1.50 -9.80
C GLY A 15 12.87 0.49 -8.98
N LEU A 16 12.39 0.12 -7.79
CA LEU A 16 12.99 -0.95 -7.00
C LEU A 16 12.86 -2.31 -7.69
N VAL A 17 11.70 -2.60 -8.28
CA VAL A 17 11.47 -3.83 -9.04
C VAL A 17 12.40 -3.89 -10.25
N ARG A 18 12.51 -2.81 -11.04
CA ARG A 18 13.44 -2.73 -12.17
C ARG A 18 14.90 -2.91 -11.76
N LYS A 19 15.27 -2.41 -10.58
CA LYS A 19 16.63 -2.51 -10.03
C LYS A 19 16.99 -3.94 -9.59
N HIS A 20 16.06 -4.64 -8.92
CA HIS A 20 16.36 -5.88 -8.21
C HIS A 20 15.80 -7.15 -8.86
N MET A 21 14.81 -7.03 -9.75
CA MET A 21 14.18 -8.16 -10.42
C MET A 21 14.67 -8.25 -11.87
N HIS A 22 15.59 -9.19 -12.11
CA HIS A 22 16.12 -9.43 -13.44
C HIS A 22 14.99 -9.81 -14.42
N GLY A 23 14.89 -9.06 -15.52
CA GLY A 23 13.88 -9.32 -16.56
C GLY A 23 12.50 -8.76 -16.24
N ALA A 24 12.37 -7.79 -15.31
CA ALA A 24 11.13 -7.05 -15.10
C ALA A 24 10.61 -6.47 -16.44
N GLN A 25 9.40 -6.88 -16.82
CA GLN A 25 8.75 -6.56 -18.09
C GLN A 25 7.24 -6.46 -17.86
N PRO A 26 6.49 -5.74 -18.72
CA PRO A 26 6.99 -4.85 -19.77
C PRO A 26 7.66 -3.60 -19.20
N ALA A 27 8.49 -2.94 -20.01
CA ALA A 27 8.88 -1.56 -19.72
C ALA A 27 7.64 -0.67 -19.86
N LEU A 28 7.40 0.18 -18.86
CA LEU A 28 6.30 1.14 -18.84
C LEU A 28 6.87 2.54 -19.12
N ALA A 29 6.06 3.42 -19.71
CA ALA A 29 6.41 4.82 -19.84
C ALA A 29 6.67 5.48 -18.46
N GLU A 30 7.49 6.51 -18.46
CA GLU A 30 7.77 7.31 -17.27
C GLU A 30 6.51 8.05 -16.83
N SER A 31 6.14 7.86 -15.57
CA SER A 31 5.03 8.53 -14.88
C SER A 31 5.32 8.46 -13.39
N PRO A 32 4.95 9.45 -12.56
CA PRO A 32 5.10 9.32 -11.10
C PRO A 32 4.24 8.20 -10.50
N TRP A 33 3.13 7.84 -11.18
CA TRP A 33 2.15 6.86 -10.73
C TRP A 33 1.70 5.96 -11.88
N HIS A 34 1.47 4.70 -11.57
CA HIS A 34 0.93 3.69 -12.48
C HIS A 34 -0.28 3.01 -11.83
N LEU A 35 -1.21 2.56 -12.66
CA LEU A 35 -2.35 1.74 -12.26
C LEU A 35 -2.27 0.37 -12.92
N LEU A 36 -2.47 -0.70 -12.14
CA LEU A 36 -2.71 -2.05 -12.66
C LEU A 36 -4.19 -2.36 -12.47
N VAL A 37 -4.89 -2.60 -13.58
CA VAL A 37 -6.34 -2.85 -13.59
C VAL A 37 -6.60 -4.22 -14.19
N GLU A 38 -7.47 -5.00 -13.55
CA GLU A 38 -7.91 -6.31 -14.05
C GLU A 38 -9.44 -6.40 -14.08
N LEU A 39 -9.96 -6.91 -15.20
CA LEU A 39 -11.37 -7.26 -15.36
C LEU A 39 -11.53 -8.77 -15.46
N SER A 40 -12.41 -9.34 -14.64
CA SER A 40 -12.81 -10.75 -14.71
C SER A 40 -14.33 -10.88 -14.83
N GLY A 41 -14.82 -12.00 -15.36
CA GLY A 41 -16.26 -12.22 -15.51
C GLY A 41 -16.60 -13.52 -16.22
N GLY A 42 -17.89 -13.88 -16.18
CA GLY A 42 -18.44 -15.02 -16.92
C GLY A 42 -18.95 -14.69 -18.33
N ASP A 43 -18.84 -13.44 -18.75
CA ASP A 43 -19.02 -13.00 -20.13
C ASP A 43 -17.93 -13.57 -21.05
N ASP A 44 -18.03 -13.37 -22.36
CA ASP A 44 -16.97 -13.79 -23.27
C ASP A 44 -15.74 -12.86 -23.17
N ASP A 45 -14.56 -13.43 -23.41
CA ASP A 45 -13.27 -12.73 -23.32
C ASP A 45 -13.18 -11.49 -24.23
N GLN A 46 -13.85 -11.54 -25.40
CA GLN A 46 -13.82 -10.45 -26.38
C GLN A 46 -14.59 -9.23 -25.89
N SER A 47 -15.77 -9.44 -25.30
CA SER A 47 -16.56 -8.37 -24.68
C SER A 47 -15.80 -7.68 -23.54
N ARG A 48 -15.12 -8.43 -22.67
CA ARG A 48 -14.28 -7.84 -21.59
C ARG A 48 -13.12 -7.03 -22.15
N ARG A 49 -12.46 -7.57 -23.17
CA ARG A 49 -11.35 -6.89 -23.84
C ARG A 49 -11.79 -5.58 -24.46
N GLN A 50 -12.92 -5.56 -25.17
CA GLN A 50 -13.48 -4.34 -25.76
C GLN A 50 -13.83 -3.29 -24.70
N ALA A 51 -14.39 -3.70 -23.56
CA ALA A 51 -14.68 -2.78 -22.46
C ALA A 51 -13.40 -2.13 -21.89
N LEU A 52 -12.33 -2.91 -21.71
CA LEU A 52 -11.06 -2.39 -21.23
C LEU A 52 -10.37 -1.49 -22.26
N GLU A 53 -10.39 -1.87 -23.55
CA GLU A 53 -9.87 -1.05 -24.65
C GLU A 53 -10.60 0.29 -24.75
N ALA A 54 -11.94 0.31 -24.64
CA ALA A 54 -12.74 1.53 -24.66
C ALA A 54 -12.42 2.45 -23.46
N PHE A 55 -12.30 1.88 -22.26
CA PHE A 55 -11.91 2.63 -21.05
C PHE A 55 -10.53 3.28 -21.20
N LEU A 56 -9.54 2.52 -21.69
CA LEU A 56 -8.17 3.03 -21.90
C LEU A 56 -8.14 4.12 -22.98
N ALA A 57 -8.92 3.96 -24.06
CA ALA A 57 -9.02 4.95 -25.13
C ALA A 57 -9.60 6.29 -24.61
N GLU A 58 -10.68 6.26 -23.85
CA GLU A 58 -11.28 7.45 -23.23
C GLU A 58 -10.32 8.12 -22.24
N ALA A 59 -9.60 7.33 -21.43
CA ALA A 59 -8.62 7.84 -20.48
C ALA A 59 -7.42 8.51 -21.18
N LEU A 60 -6.98 7.99 -22.32
CA LEU A 60 -5.93 8.60 -23.16
C LEU A 60 -6.44 9.88 -23.84
N GLU A 61 -7.63 9.86 -24.43
CA GLU A 61 -8.21 11.02 -25.13
C GLU A 61 -8.47 12.20 -24.19
N SER A 62 -8.94 11.92 -22.97
CA SER A 62 -9.11 12.94 -21.93
C SER A 62 -7.80 13.46 -21.32
N GLY A 63 -6.67 12.81 -21.60
CA GLY A 63 -5.38 13.11 -20.99
C GLY A 63 -5.28 12.69 -19.52
N THR A 64 -6.18 11.83 -19.03
CA THR A 64 -6.16 11.28 -17.67
C THR A 64 -4.96 10.35 -17.46
N ILE A 65 -4.60 9.59 -18.49
CA ILE A 65 -3.38 8.77 -18.55
C ILE A 65 -2.54 9.20 -19.75
N SER A 66 -1.22 9.05 -19.63
CA SER A 66 -0.26 9.40 -20.69
C SER A 66 0.11 8.22 -21.58
N ASP A 67 -0.06 6.99 -21.09
CA ASP A 67 0.28 5.76 -21.80
C ASP A 67 -0.53 4.58 -21.21
N ALA A 68 -0.67 3.50 -21.98
CA ALA A 68 -1.34 2.28 -21.55
C ALA A 68 -0.71 1.04 -22.19
N VAL A 69 -0.53 -0.01 -21.38
CA VAL A 69 -0.11 -1.34 -21.86
C VAL A 69 -1.21 -2.34 -21.57
N LEU A 70 -1.76 -2.95 -22.63
CA LEU A 70 -2.78 -3.98 -22.53
C LEU A 70 -2.19 -5.36 -22.83
N ALA A 71 -2.30 -6.30 -21.89
CA ALA A 71 -1.86 -7.67 -22.08
C ALA A 71 -2.64 -8.36 -23.21
N GLN A 72 -1.90 -8.99 -24.12
CA GLN A 72 -2.40 -9.75 -25.27
C GLN A 72 -2.41 -11.26 -25.04
N SER A 73 -1.88 -11.72 -23.90
CA SER A 73 -1.86 -13.13 -23.50
C SER A 73 -1.83 -13.27 -21.99
N GLY A 74 -2.21 -14.45 -21.47
CA GLY A 74 -2.10 -14.75 -20.04
C GLY A 74 -0.66 -14.71 -19.52
N GLU A 75 0.34 -14.91 -20.38
CA GLU A 75 1.74 -14.73 -20.00
C GLU A 75 2.08 -13.24 -19.81
N GLN A 76 1.62 -12.36 -20.71
CA GLN A 76 1.81 -10.92 -20.55
C GLN A 76 1.06 -10.38 -19.33
N ALA A 77 -0.15 -10.90 -19.04
CA ALA A 77 -0.90 -10.56 -17.83
C ALA A 77 -0.12 -10.94 -16.56
N ARG A 78 0.45 -12.16 -16.51
CA ARG A 78 1.31 -12.58 -15.39
C ARG A 78 2.55 -11.71 -15.24
N ARG A 79 3.14 -11.23 -16.34
CA ARG A 79 4.30 -10.32 -16.29
C ARG A 79 3.93 -8.95 -15.71
N LEU A 80 2.77 -8.40 -16.07
CA LEU A 80 2.26 -7.16 -15.45
C LEU A 80 2.01 -7.35 -13.95
N TRP A 81 1.37 -8.45 -13.55
CA TRP A 81 1.18 -8.78 -12.13
C TRP A 81 2.51 -8.96 -11.38
N ALA A 82 3.50 -9.58 -12.00
CA ALA A 82 4.82 -9.74 -11.41
C ALA A 82 5.49 -8.39 -11.07
N LEU A 83 5.16 -7.29 -11.78
CA LEU A 83 5.64 -5.95 -11.40
C LEU A 83 5.07 -5.53 -10.04
N ARG A 84 3.78 -5.78 -9.80
CA ARG A 84 3.08 -5.46 -8.54
C ARG A 84 3.50 -6.39 -7.38
N GLU A 85 3.55 -7.68 -7.64
CA GLU A 85 3.79 -8.71 -6.62
C GLU A 85 5.23 -8.67 -6.09
N ASN A 86 6.20 -8.32 -6.93
CA ASN A 86 7.61 -8.30 -6.54
C ASN A 86 8.05 -7.02 -5.79
N ILE A 87 7.17 -6.03 -5.61
CA ILE A 87 7.53 -4.78 -4.90
C ILE A 87 8.03 -5.08 -3.48
N GLY A 88 7.35 -5.98 -2.76
CA GLY A 88 7.70 -6.32 -1.39
C GLY A 88 9.09 -6.96 -1.26
N GLU A 89 9.44 -7.87 -2.16
CA GLU A 89 10.76 -8.52 -2.17
C GLU A 89 11.84 -7.55 -2.67
N ALA A 90 11.56 -6.75 -3.70
CA ALA A 90 12.48 -5.74 -4.20
C ALA A 90 12.84 -4.72 -3.11
N GLN A 91 11.86 -4.29 -2.32
CA GLN A 91 12.08 -3.39 -1.18
C GLN A 91 12.92 -4.04 -0.07
N LYS A 92 12.73 -5.34 0.19
CA LYS A 92 13.52 -6.08 1.17
C LYS A 92 14.98 -6.23 0.74
N ILE A 93 15.24 -6.47 -0.55
CA ILE A 93 16.60 -6.52 -1.12
C ILE A 93 17.26 -5.14 -1.05
N GLU A 94 16.50 -4.08 -1.34
CA GLU A 94 17.00 -2.70 -1.28
C GLU A 94 17.50 -2.31 0.11
N GLY A 95 16.86 -2.79 1.18
CA GLY A 95 17.33 -2.63 2.54
C GLY A 95 16.23 -2.35 3.55
N LEU A 96 16.59 -1.66 4.64
CA LEU A 96 15.68 -1.42 5.74
C LEU A 96 14.57 -0.45 5.36
N SER A 97 13.34 -0.78 5.74
CA SER A 97 12.17 0.07 5.53
C SER A 97 11.28 0.09 6.77
N VAL A 98 10.74 1.26 7.09
CA VAL A 98 9.58 1.38 7.99
C VAL A 98 8.35 1.08 7.15
N LYS A 99 7.56 0.09 7.56
CA LYS A 99 6.42 -0.39 6.79
C LYS A 99 5.11 0.03 7.42
N HIS A 100 4.21 0.55 6.60
CA HIS A 100 2.85 0.88 7.00
C HIS A 100 1.88 0.16 6.09
N ASP A 101 0.91 -0.51 6.71
CA ASP A 101 -0.25 -1.09 6.06
C ASP A 101 -1.46 -0.35 6.62
N VAL A 102 -1.98 0.59 5.86
CA VAL A 102 -2.99 1.57 6.30
C VAL A 102 -4.14 1.63 5.32
N SER A 103 -5.26 2.20 5.74
CA SER A 103 -6.32 2.57 4.81
C SER A 103 -6.84 3.96 5.10
N VAL A 104 -7.31 4.64 4.07
CA VAL A 104 -8.05 5.91 4.13
C VAL A 104 -9.24 5.83 3.17
N PRO A 105 -10.27 6.67 3.30
CA PRO A 105 -11.29 6.77 2.27
C PRO A 105 -10.66 6.99 0.89
N ILE A 106 -11.14 6.30 -0.14
CA ILE A 106 -10.54 6.30 -1.49
C ILE A 106 -10.35 7.74 -2.02
N SER A 107 -11.34 8.61 -1.78
CA SER A 107 -11.31 10.02 -2.17
C SER A 107 -10.24 10.86 -1.45
N ARG A 108 -9.66 10.35 -0.36
CA ARG A 108 -8.61 10.99 0.46
C ARG A 108 -7.22 10.42 0.22
N ILE A 109 -7.06 9.41 -0.64
CA ILE A 109 -5.75 8.84 -0.99
C ILE A 109 -4.78 9.91 -1.51
N PRO A 110 -5.15 10.78 -2.48
CA PRO A 110 -4.24 11.81 -2.97
C PRO A 110 -3.81 12.78 -1.87
N GLU A 111 -4.76 13.22 -1.05
CA GLU A 111 -4.50 14.12 0.09
C GLU A 111 -3.56 13.47 1.11
N PHE A 112 -3.78 12.20 1.46
CA PHE A 112 -2.92 11.45 2.37
C PHE A 112 -1.48 11.36 1.84
N ILE A 113 -1.31 10.95 0.58
CA ILE A 113 0.00 10.79 -0.06
C ILE A 113 0.77 12.11 -0.04
N GLU A 114 0.12 13.21 -0.40
CA GLU A 114 0.73 14.54 -0.45
C GLU A 114 1.12 15.03 0.94
N ARG A 115 0.17 15.06 1.89
CA ARG A 115 0.40 15.59 3.24
C ARG A 115 1.40 14.76 4.03
N ALA A 116 1.30 13.41 3.97
CA ALA A 116 2.27 12.54 4.63
C ALA A 116 3.66 12.70 4.00
N GLY A 117 3.72 12.81 2.67
CA GLY A 117 4.98 12.97 1.95
C GLY A 117 5.69 14.26 2.32
N GLN A 118 4.98 15.39 2.37
CA GLN A 118 5.52 16.69 2.79
C GLN A 118 6.01 16.66 4.24
N ALA A 119 5.20 16.11 5.17
CA ALA A 119 5.57 16.02 6.58
C ALA A 119 6.80 15.12 6.81
N LEU A 120 6.86 13.99 6.11
CA LEU A 120 8.01 13.08 6.18
C LEU A 120 9.27 13.70 5.60
N ALA A 121 9.19 14.35 4.43
CA ALA A 121 10.34 15.02 3.80
C ALA A 121 10.91 16.15 4.68
N LEU A 122 10.04 16.89 5.39
CA LEU A 122 10.46 17.94 6.31
C LEU A 122 11.18 17.36 7.55
N ALA A 123 10.65 16.28 8.13
CA ALA A 123 11.18 15.68 9.35
C ALA A 123 12.42 14.80 9.08
N PHE A 124 12.49 14.17 7.91
CA PHE A 124 13.51 13.22 7.53
C PHE A 124 14.01 13.51 6.11
N PRO A 125 15.06 14.34 5.98
CA PRO A 125 15.71 14.57 4.69
C PRO A 125 16.09 13.25 4.02
N ASP A 126 15.95 13.22 2.69
CA ASP A 126 16.24 12.06 1.82
C ASP A 126 15.37 10.82 2.07
N ILE A 127 14.28 10.94 2.83
CA ILE A 127 13.32 9.84 2.97
C ILE A 127 12.67 9.53 1.63
N ARG A 128 12.73 8.27 1.23
CA ARG A 128 12.12 7.77 0.01
C ARG A 128 10.86 7.00 0.35
N ILE A 129 9.75 7.43 -0.22
CA ILE A 129 8.43 6.83 -0.03
C ILE A 129 8.19 5.81 -1.13
N VAL A 130 7.93 4.57 -0.71
CA VAL A 130 7.57 3.44 -1.56
C VAL A 130 6.10 3.16 -1.29
N ALA A 131 5.23 3.73 -2.13
CA ALA A 131 3.78 3.64 -2.00
C ALA A 131 3.19 2.73 -3.07
N PHE A 132 2.35 1.79 -2.65
CA PHE A 132 1.57 0.92 -3.53
C PHE A 132 0.39 0.29 -2.76
N GLY A 133 -0.65 -0.19 -3.42
CA GLY A 133 -1.74 -0.89 -2.73
C GLY A 133 -3.05 -0.93 -3.50
N HIS A 134 -4.06 -1.50 -2.84
CA HIS A 134 -5.41 -1.73 -3.37
C HIS A 134 -6.21 -0.42 -3.33
N ILE A 135 -6.18 0.37 -4.42
CA ILE A 135 -6.89 1.66 -4.44
C ILE A 135 -8.42 1.48 -4.38
N GLY A 136 -8.91 0.32 -4.81
CA GLY A 136 -10.34 0.00 -4.86
C GLY A 136 -11.02 -0.13 -3.50
N ASP A 137 -10.27 -0.34 -2.42
CA ASP A 137 -10.80 -0.44 -1.04
C ASP A 137 -10.18 0.56 -0.06
N GLY A 138 -9.26 1.40 -0.53
CA GLY A 138 -8.61 2.42 0.28
C GLY A 138 -7.31 2.00 0.94
N ASN A 139 -6.84 0.76 0.74
CA ASN A 139 -5.61 0.25 1.34
C ASN A 139 -4.33 0.71 0.62
N LEU A 140 -3.33 1.11 1.41
CA LEU A 140 -2.01 1.48 0.95
C LEU A 140 -0.93 0.81 1.83
N HIS A 141 0.01 0.17 1.17
CA HIS A 141 1.35 -0.03 1.69
C HIS A 141 2.16 1.26 1.48
N TYR A 142 2.29 2.05 2.55
CA TYR A 142 2.96 3.36 2.51
C TYR A 142 4.29 3.28 3.26
N ASN A 143 5.30 2.72 2.59
CA ASN A 143 6.56 2.36 3.22
C ASN A 143 7.61 3.46 3.05
N GLN A 144 8.49 3.62 4.04
CA GLN A 144 9.57 4.60 4.01
C GLN A 144 10.92 3.88 4.04
N SER A 145 11.85 4.34 3.22
CA SER A 145 13.23 3.85 3.15
C SER A 145 14.20 5.01 3.08
N LYS A 146 15.48 4.76 3.40
CA LYS A 146 16.56 5.69 3.10
C LYS A 146 17.47 5.10 2.01
N PRO A 147 18.09 5.93 1.16
CA PRO A 147 18.90 5.46 0.03
C PRO A 147 20.21 4.78 0.44
N LEU A 148 20.74 5.06 1.64
CA LEU A 148 22.05 4.56 2.10
C LEU A 148 21.90 3.58 3.28
N ALA A 149 22.36 2.33 3.07
CA ALA A 149 22.31 1.27 4.08
C ALA A 149 23.11 1.59 5.37
N GLY A 150 24.06 2.54 5.31
CA GLY A 150 24.84 2.97 6.46
C GLY A 150 24.03 3.72 7.54
N GLU A 151 22.82 4.19 7.22
CA GLU A 151 21.97 4.94 8.14
C GLU A 151 20.91 4.07 8.85
N ASN A 152 20.94 2.75 8.69
CA ASN A 152 19.91 1.85 9.20
C ASN A 152 19.65 2.02 10.70
N GLY A 153 20.70 2.18 11.52
CA GLY A 153 20.55 2.37 12.98
C GLY A 153 19.80 3.65 13.35
N VAL A 154 20.11 4.77 12.67
CA VAL A 154 19.44 6.06 12.87
C VAL A 154 18.00 5.98 12.40
N PHE A 155 17.75 5.33 11.26
CA PHE A 155 16.42 5.20 10.71
C PHE A 155 15.51 4.26 11.54
N ILE A 156 16.05 3.19 12.12
CA ILE A 156 15.34 2.37 13.11
C ILE A 156 14.95 3.23 14.32
N ALA A 157 15.88 4.04 14.84
CA ALA A 157 15.59 4.92 15.99
C ALA A 157 14.52 5.98 15.67
N ALA A 158 14.41 6.39 14.40
CA ALA A 158 13.39 7.32 13.91
C ALA A 158 12.00 6.69 13.71
N GLN A 159 11.88 5.35 13.71
CA GLN A 159 10.64 4.64 13.41
C GLN A 159 9.42 5.13 14.22
N PRO A 160 9.49 5.37 15.54
CA PRO A 160 8.33 5.88 16.29
C PRO A 160 7.82 7.24 15.79
N ALA A 161 8.72 8.12 15.37
CA ALA A 161 8.35 9.43 14.84
C ALA A 161 7.78 9.34 13.42
N VAL A 162 8.34 8.47 12.56
CA VAL A 162 7.76 8.16 11.25
C VAL A 162 6.34 7.59 11.40
N ASN A 163 6.17 6.59 12.28
CA ASN A 163 4.87 6.00 12.57
C ASN A 163 3.86 7.04 13.02
N ARG A 164 4.28 7.99 13.88
CA ARG A 164 3.39 9.03 14.39
C ARG A 164 2.87 9.94 13.29
N ILE A 165 3.75 10.41 12.40
CA ILE A 165 3.36 11.25 11.25
C ILE A 165 2.33 10.54 10.37
N VAL A 166 2.59 9.28 10.03
CA VAL A 166 1.71 8.51 9.15
C VAL A 166 0.39 8.19 9.84
N HIS A 167 0.43 7.62 11.04
CA HIS A 167 -0.77 7.15 11.74
C HIS A 167 -1.68 8.29 12.21
N ASP A 168 -1.12 9.43 12.67
CA ASP A 168 -1.94 10.58 13.06
C ASP A 168 -2.72 11.11 11.85
N LEU A 169 -2.07 11.22 10.69
CA LEU A 169 -2.74 11.68 9.47
C LEU A 169 -3.77 10.67 8.96
N VAL A 170 -3.46 9.37 8.99
CA VAL A 170 -4.44 8.32 8.69
C VAL A 170 -5.67 8.45 9.59
N HIS A 171 -5.47 8.66 10.88
CA HIS A 171 -6.57 8.84 11.83
C HIS A 171 -7.37 10.13 11.56
N GLU A 172 -6.69 11.25 11.28
CA GLU A 172 -7.32 12.53 10.93
C GLU A 172 -8.21 12.39 9.68
N LEU A 173 -7.77 11.62 8.68
CA LEU A 173 -8.51 11.37 7.44
C LEU A 173 -9.59 10.29 7.57
N GLY A 174 -9.88 9.82 8.79
CA GLY A 174 -10.92 8.80 9.04
C GLY A 174 -10.53 7.40 8.58
N GLY A 175 -9.23 7.10 8.55
CA GLY A 175 -8.66 5.83 8.12
C GLY A 175 -8.36 4.83 9.24
N SER A 176 -7.68 3.74 8.88
CA SER A 176 -7.19 2.70 9.80
C SER A 176 -5.67 2.56 9.73
N ILE A 177 -5.01 2.50 10.89
CA ILE A 177 -3.57 2.23 11.00
C ILE A 177 -3.20 0.76 10.70
N SER A 178 -4.20 -0.08 10.46
CA SER A 178 -4.03 -1.47 10.06
C SER A 178 -5.19 -1.89 9.18
N ALA A 179 -4.93 -2.03 7.89
CA ALA A 179 -5.95 -2.46 6.92
C ALA A 179 -6.08 -3.98 6.89
N GLU A 180 -4.96 -4.69 6.72
CA GLU A 180 -4.95 -6.14 6.46
C GLU A 180 -4.15 -6.92 7.49
N HIS A 181 -2.98 -6.40 7.90
CA HIS A 181 -2.03 -7.17 8.73
C HIS A 181 -2.42 -7.33 10.20
N GLY A 182 -3.51 -6.67 10.63
CA GLY A 182 -3.96 -6.64 12.01
C GLY A 182 -2.98 -5.98 13.00
N ILE A 183 -3.33 -6.07 14.28
CA ILE A 183 -2.60 -5.36 15.36
C ILE A 183 -1.40 -6.17 15.88
N GLY A 184 -1.62 -7.46 16.15
CA GLY A 184 -0.61 -8.35 16.71
C GLY A 184 0.05 -7.78 17.98
N GLN A 185 1.34 -8.03 18.14
CA GLN A 185 2.13 -7.40 19.21
C GLN A 185 2.66 -6.02 18.79
N LEU A 186 3.02 -5.87 17.51
CA LEU A 186 3.71 -4.70 16.97
C LEU A 186 2.90 -3.42 17.13
N LYS A 187 1.60 -3.45 16.85
CA LYS A 187 0.72 -2.27 16.91
C LYS A 187 -0.14 -2.23 18.16
N ARG A 188 0.07 -3.12 19.15
CA ARG A 188 -0.78 -3.22 20.35
C ARG A 188 -0.87 -1.90 21.11
N ASP A 189 0.28 -1.26 21.33
CA ASP A 189 0.34 -0.02 22.10
C ASP A 189 -0.17 1.17 21.26
N GLU A 190 0.06 1.15 19.94
CA GLU A 190 -0.53 2.12 18.99
C GLU A 190 -2.06 2.02 18.93
N LEU A 191 -2.65 0.82 19.03
CA LEU A 191 -4.10 0.62 19.01
C LEU A 191 -4.80 1.48 20.06
N ARG A 192 -4.22 1.58 21.25
CA ARG A 192 -4.77 2.36 22.38
C ARG A 192 -4.80 3.87 22.11
N ARG A 193 -4.03 4.35 21.15
CA ARG A 193 -3.97 5.76 20.77
C ARG A 193 -5.09 6.15 19.81
N TYR A 194 -5.42 5.27 18.86
CA TYR A 194 -6.35 5.59 17.77
C TYR A 194 -7.73 4.96 17.92
N LYS A 195 -7.92 4.05 18.89
CA LYS A 195 -9.24 3.52 19.25
C LYS A 195 -9.82 4.26 20.44
N SER A 196 -11.12 4.45 20.40
CA SER A 196 -11.85 5.03 21.53
C SER A 196 -11.74 4.16 22.77
N ALA A 197 -11.86 4.77 23.94
CA ALA A 197 -11.87 4.05 25.22
C ALA A 197 -12.99 2.99 25.27
N VAL A 198 -14.14 3.28 24.63
CA VAL A 198 -15.29 2.36 24.56
C VAL A 198 -14.96 1.13 23.71
N GLU A 199 -14.36 1.30 22.53
CA GLU A 199 -13.92 0.18 21.70
C GLU A 199 -12.92 -0.70 22.45
N ILE A 200 -11.92 -0.09 23.09
CA ILE A 200 -10.92 -0.83 23.86
C ILE A 200 -11.54 -1.62 25.02
N GLU A 201 -12.47 -1.02 25.77
CA GLU A 201 -13.11 -1.72 26.90
C GLU A 201 -14.04 -2.84 26.42
N MET A 202 -14.73 -2.66 25.30
CA MET A 202 -15.53 -3.71 24.67
C MET A 202 -14.65 -4.89 24.26
N MET A 203 -13.52 -4.64 23.58
CA MET A 203 -12.58 -5.70 23.18
C MET A 203 -12.03 -6.46 24.40
N ARG A 204 -11.67 -5.74 25.47
CA ARG A 204 -11.21 -6.37 26.73
C ARG A 204 -12.29 -7.19 27.41
N SER A 205 -13.53 -6.71 27.40
CA SER A 205 -14.67 -7.43 27.96
C SER A 205 -14.90 -8.76 27.24
N ILE A 206 -14.90 -8.75 25.90
CA ILE A 206 -14.98 -9.97 25.09
C ILE A 206 -13.82 -10.92 25.40
N LYS A 207 -12.58 -10.40 25.45
CA LYS A 207 -11.40 -11.20 25.76
C LYS A 207 -11.49 -11.89 27.13
N ARG A 208 -11.90 -11.16 28.18
CA ARG A 208 -12.07 -11.73 29.53
C ARG A 208 -13.17 -12.78 29.60
N THR A 209 -14.27 -12.58 28.87
CA THR A 209 -15.39 -13.54 28.82
C THR A 209 -14.98 -14.85 28.15
N LEU A 210 -14.22 -14.78 27.06
CA LEU A 210 -13.83 -15.97 26.29
C LEU A 210 -12.57 -16.64 26.82
N ASP A 211 -11.64 -15.88 27.40
CA ASP A 211 -10.35 -16.38 27.90
C ASP A 211 -10.02 -15.76 29.29
N PRO A 212 -10.75 -16.16 30.34
CA PRO A 212 -10.60 -15.58 31.68
C PRO A 212 -9.23 -15.84 32.31
N GLN A 213 -8.53 -16.90 31.86
CA GLN A 213 -7.18 -17.24 32.34
C GLN A 213 -6.06 -16.57 31.52
N GLY A 214 -6.39 -15.91 30.41
CA GLY A 214 -5.43 -15.20 29.57
C GLY A 214 -4.45 -16.11 28.82
N LEU A 215 -4.84 -17.35 28.52
CA LEU A 215 -3.95 -18.35 27.91
C LEU A 215 -3.90 -18.25 26.38
N MET A 216 -4.94 -17.69 25.75
CA MET A 216 -5.03 -17.60 24.31
C MET A 216 -4.21 -16.40 23.80
N ASN A 217 -2.95 -16.65 23.45
CA ASN A 217 -2.06 -15.73 22.76
C ASN A 217 -1.80 -14.40 23.51
N PRO A 218 -1.27 -14.46 24.75
CA PRO A 218 -1.13 -13.30 25.61
C PRO A 218 -0.23 -12.20 25.01
N GLY A 219 -0.56 -10.95 25.30
CA GLY A 219 0.23 -9.78 24.92
C GLY A 219 0.09 -9.34 23.45
N LYS A 220 -0.85 -9.90 22.70
CA LYS A 220 -1.19 -9.50 21.32
C LYS A 220 -2.60 -8.90 21.29
N VAL A 221 -2.79 -7.91 20.41
CA VAL A 221 -4.01 -7.09 20.23
C VAL A 221 -4.33 -6.17 21.41
N LEU A 222 -4.46 -6.69 22.64
CA LEU A 222 -4.86 -5.93 23.84
C LEU A 222 -3.79 -5.88 24.94
#